data_AF-E2CD95-F1
#
_entry.id   AF-E2CD95-F1
#
_cell.length_a   1.000
_cell.length_b   1.000
_cell.length_c   1.000
_cell.angle_alpha   90.00
_cell.angle_beta   90.00
_cell.angle_gamma   90.00
#
_symmetry.space_group_name_H-M   'P 1'
#
loop_
_entity.id
_entity.type
_entity.pdbx_description
1 polymer ?
#
loop_
_entity_poly.entity_id
_entity_poly.type
_entity_poly.pdbx_seq_one_letter_code
_entity_poly.pdbx_strand_id
1 'polypeptide(L)'
;MSNFSDPTSSDTFLDECGNESLKRMIYFTKRQAEKDGKTFCAYFLDMALNALADDSEEMNALVKSRVTPLPFPAAQAQKQAQNNV
;
A
#
# COMPACT_ATOMS: atom_id res chain seq x y z
N MET A 1 -33.94 -22.25 17.00
CA MET A 1 -32.87 -22.56 16.02
C MET A 1 -32.37 -21.23 15.47
N SER A 2 -31.35 -20.67 16.11
CA SER A 2 -30.73 -19.40 15.71
C SER A 2 -29.52 -19.70 14.84
N ASN A 3 -29.69 -19.56 13.52
CA ASN A 3 -28.56 -19.50 12.59
C ASN A 3 -27.84 -18.18 12.82
N PHE A 4 -26.77 -18.22 13.60
CA PHE A 4 -25.81 -17.13 13.74
C PHE A 4 -24.98 -17.11 12.46
N SER A 5 -25.33 -16.24 11.53
CA SER A 5 -24.47 -15.93 10.39
C SER A 5 -23.26 -15.16 10.94
N ASP A 6 -22.11 -15.81 10.94
CA ASP A 6 -20.81 -15.23 11.33
C ASP A 6 -20.28 -14.38 10.16
N PRO A 7 -20.26 -13.03 10.25
CA PRO A 7 -19.90 -12.17 9.13
C PRO A 7 -18.38 -11.99 8.95
N THR A 8 -17.55 -12.72 9.71
CA THR A 8 -16.13 -12.42 9.86
C THR A 8 -15.20 -13.13 8.87
N SER A 9 -15.71 -14.04 8.04
CA SER A 9 -14.87 -14.87 7.16
C SER A 9 -14.57 -14.25 5.79
N SER A 10 -15.36 -13.28 5.32
CA SER A 10 -15.19 -12.67 3.99
C SER A 10 -14.12 -11.58 3.93
N ASP A 11 -13.89 -10.83 4.99
CA ASP A 11 -12.90 -9.73 4.99
C ASP A 11 -11.45 -10.24 4.92
N THR A 12 -11.16 -11.34 5.63
CA THR A 12 -9.82 -11.95 5.64
C THR A 12 -9.39 -12.45 4.26
N PHE A 13 -10.33 -12.98 3.48
CA PHE A 13 -10.05 -13.52 2.14
C PHE A 13 -9.81 -12.40 1.11
N LEU A 14 -10.50 -11.27 1.25
CA LEU A 14 -10.29 -10.09 0.41
C LEU A 14 -8.96 -9.41 0.72
N ASP A 15 -8.55 -9.38 1.98
CA ASP A 15 -7.27 -8.80 2.40
C ASP A 15 -6.09 -9.67 1.95
N GLU A 16 -6.19 -11.00 2.07
CA GLU A 16 -5.16 -11.93 1.56
C GLU A 16 -5.01 -11.82 0.02
N CYS A 17 -6.14 -11.74 -0.70
CA CYS A 17 -6.15 -11.53 -2.14
C CYS A 17 -5.57 -10.16 -2.53
N GLY A 18 -5.87 -9.12 -1.74
CA GLY A 18 -5.32 -7.77 -1.89
C GLY A 18 -3.80 -7.75 -1.71
N ASN A 19 -3.29 -8.41 -0.68
CA ASN A 19 -1.87 -8.51 -0.38
C ASN A 19 -1.11 -9.27 -1.47
N GLU A 20 -1.63 -10.39 -1.95
CA GLU A 20 -1.01 -11.15 -3.05
C GLU A 20 -1.01 -10.38 -4.37
N SER A 21 -2.09 -9.64 -4.66
CA SER A 21 -2.15 -8.74 -5.81
C SER A 21 -1.11 -7.61 -5.70
N LEU A 22 -1.00 -7.00 -4.52
CA LEU A 22 -0.03 -5.94 -4.23
C LEU A 22 1.42 -6.43 -4.36
N LYS A 23 1.74 -7.61 -3.81
CA LYS A 23 3.06 -8.25 -3.95
C LYS A 23 3.42 -8.45 -5.43
N ARG A 24 2.49 -8.96 -6.25
CA ARG A 24 2.71 -9.13 -7.70
C ARG A 24 2.96 -7.79 -8.38
N MET A 25 2.18 -6.77 -8.05
CA MET A 25 2.36 -5.43 -8.63
C MET A 25 3.75 -4.88 -8.30
N ILE A 26 4.16 -4.90 -7.02
CA ILE A 26 5.47 -4.43 -6.57
C ILE A 26 6.60 -5.21 -7.27
N TYR A 27 6.45 -6.52 -7.44
CA TYR A 27 7.43 -7.35 -8.15
C TYR A 27 7.64 -6.93 -9.62
N PHE A 28 6.54 -6.72 -10.37
CA PHE A 28 6.65 -6.26 -11.75
C PHE A 28 7.24 -4.84 -11.84
N THR A 29 6.86 -3.95 -10.92
CA THR A 29 7.43 -2.60 -10.84
C THR A 29 8.92 -2.64 -10.52
N LYS A 30 9.37 -3.53 -9.61
CA LYS A 30 10.78 -3.72 -9.28
C LYS A 30 11.57 -4.15 -10.51
N ARG A 31 11.10 -5.17 -11.23
CA ARG A 31 11.73 -5.62 -12.48
C ARG A 31 11.83 -4.52 -13.53
N GLN A 32 10.81 -3.67 -13.64
CA GLN A 32 10.86 -2.54 -14.55
C GLN A 32 11.88 -1.49 -14.09
N ALA A 33 11.94 -1.19 -12.79
CA ALA A 33 12.94 -0.27 -12.23
C ALA A 33 14.37 -0.77 -12.43
N GLU A 34 14.62 -2.08 -12.31
CA GLU A 34 15.92 -2.71 -12.61
C GLU A 34 16.29 -2.54 -14.09
N LYS A 35 15.37 -2.82 -15.01
CA LYS A 35 15.56 -2.62 -16.45
C LYS A 35 15.89 -1.16 -16.80
N ASP A 36 15.24 -0.23 -16.13
CA ASP A 36 15.44 1.21 -16.32
C ASP A 36 16.72 1.74 -15.64
N GLY A 37 17.47 0.91 -14.91
CA GLY A 37 18.65 1.35 -14.15
C GLY A 37 18.32 2.23 -12.93
N LYS A 38 17.06 2.22 -12.46
CA LYS A 38 16.59 2.99 -11.30
C LYS A 38 16.87 2.23 -10.01
N THR A 39 18.15 2.12 -9.66
CA THR A 39 18.63 1.29 -8.54
C THR A 39 17.95 1.61 -7.22
N PHE A 40 17.75 2.91 -6.90
CA PHE A 40 17.05 3.31 -5.68
C PHE A 40 15.60 2.83 -5.66
N CYS A 41 14.87 2.96 -6.77
CA CYS A 41 13.48 2.52 -6.86
C CYS A 41 13.38 1.00 -6.71
N ALA A 42 14.26 0.24 -7.35
CA ALA A 42 14.29 -1.21 -7.21
C ALA A 42 14.56 -1.64 -5.76
N TYR A 43 15.52 -0.98 -5.08
CA TYR A 43 15.83 -1.22 -3.67
C TYR A 43 14.66 -0.88 -2.74
N PHE A 44 13.98 0.26 -2.97
CA PHE A 44 12.82 0.64 -2.18
C PHE A 44 11.67 -0.37 -2.32
N LEU A 45 11.43 -0.85 -3.54
CA LEU A 45 10.38 -1.86 -3.81
C LEU A 45 10.72 -3.22 -3.18
N ASP A 46 12.00 -3.56 -3.09
CA ASP A 46 12.47 -4.76 -2.37
C ASP A 46 12.18 -4.67 -0.87
N MET A 47 12.43 -3.51 -0.27
CA MET A 47 12.10 -3.25 1.14
C MET A 47 10.59 -3.34 1.41
N ALA A 48 9.77 -2.84 0.48
CA ALA A 48 8.32 -2.96 0.56
C ALA A 48 7.83 -4.41 0.46
N LEU A 49 8.46 -5.25 -0.38
CA LEU A 49 8.15 -6.69 -0.44
C LEU A 49 8.48 -7.39 0.87
N ASN A 50 9.63 -7.08 1.47
CA ASN A 50 10.03 -7.67 2.76
C ASN A 50 9.08 -7.25 3.88
N ALA A 51 8.63 -5.99 3.90
CA ALA A 51 7.63 -5.51 4.86
C ALA A 51 6.30 -6.27 4.75
N LEU A 52 5.85 -6.60 3.53
CA LEU A 52 4.62 -7.37 3.27
C LEU A 52 4.76 -8.88 3.55
N ALA A 53 5.98 -9.41 3.65
CA ALA A 53 6.21 -10.84 3.90
C ALA A 53 6.22 -11.15 5.40
N ASP A 54 6.86 -10.27 6.19
CA ASP A 54 7.11 -10.53 7.61
C ASP A 54 6.20 -9.73 8.56
N ASP A 55 5.33 -8.85 8.03
CA ASP A 55 4.52 -7.87 8.79
C ASP A 55 5.34 -7.12 9.86
N SER A 56 6.64 -6.97 9.62
CA SER A 56 7.59 -6.43 10.58
C SER A 56 7.33 -4.94 10.78
N GLU A 57 6.99 -4.58 12.02
CA GLU A 57 6.71 -3.20 12.41
C GLU A 57 7.93 -2.28 12.17
N GLU A 58 9.14 -2.82 12.38
CA GLU A 58 10.41 -2.14 12.07
C GLU A 58 10.57 -1.90 10.58
N MET A 59 10.29 -2.91 9.74
CA MET A 59 10.42 -2.79 8.29
C MET A 59 9.38 -1.81 7.73
N ASN A 60 8.16 -1.85 8.27
CA ASN A 60 7.11 -0.90 7.95
C ASN A 60 7.47 0.54 8.32
N ALA A 61 8.10 0.76 9.49
CA ALA A 61 8.59 2.08 9.89
C ALA A 61 9.70 2.58 8.95
N LEU A 62 10.61 1.70 8.54
CA LEU A 62 11.70 2.02 7.62
C LEU A 62 11.18 2.39 6.23
N VAL A 63 10.21 1.66 5.69
CA VAL A 63 9.57 1.99 4.42
C VAL A 63 8.92 3.37 4.51
N LYS A 64 8.13 3.62 5.56
CA LYS A 64 7.46 4.91 5.79
C LYS A 64 8.43 6.08 5.90
N SER A 65 9.60 5.89 6.52
CA SER A 65 10.60 6.96 6.67
C SER A 65 11.25 7.39 5.35
N ARG A 66 11.16 6.56 4.30
CA ARG A 66 11.72 6.84 2.96
C ARG A 66 10.71 7.49 2.02
N VAL A 67 9.45 7.57 2.41
CA VAL A 67 8.37 8.15 1.61
C VAL A 67 8.01 9.52 2.16
N THR A 68 8.00 10.52 1.29
CA THR A 68 7.38 11.81 1.60
C THR A 68 5.95 11.80 1.07
N PRO A 69 4.92 11.90 1.93
CA PRO A 69 3.55 12.05 1.48
C PRO A 69 3.44 13.33 0.66
N LEU A 70 3.10 13.21 -0.62
CA LEU A 70 2.80 14.37 -1.46
C LEU A 70 1.33 14.74 -1.26
N PRO A 71 1.00 15.99 -0.91
CA PRO A 71 -0.39 16.42 -0.85
C PRO A 71 -1.00 16.31 -2.25
N PHE A 72 -2.00 15.45 -2.41
CA PHE A 72 -2.81 15.43 -3.63
C PHE A 72 -3.65 16.72 -3.69
N PRO A 73 -3.73 17.43 -4.85
CA PRO A 73 -4.49 18.68 -4.97
C PRO A 73 -5.98 18.56 -4.63
N ALA A 74 -6.53 17.33 -4.60
CA ALA A 74 -7.94 17.08 -4.29
C ALA A 74 -8.33 17.46 -2.85
N ALA A 75 -7.40 17.47 -1.90
CA ALA A 75 -7.70 17.78 -0.50
C ALA A 75 -7.89 19.28 -0.21
N GLN A 76 -7.44 20.16 -1.11
CA GLN A 76 -7.59 21.62 -0.96
C GLN A 76 -8.80 22.17 -1.73
N ALA A 77 -9.30 21.45 -2.74
CA ALA A 77 -10.45 21.88 -3.54
C ALA A 77 -11.78 21.90 -2.76
N GLN A 78 -11.94 21.03 -1.75
CA GLN A 78 -13.19 20.95 -0.97
C GLN A 78 -13.32 22.06 0.09
N LYS A 79 -12.22 22.66 0.55
CA LYS A 79 -12.29 23.74 1.56
C LYS A 79 -12.61 25.13 0.99
N GLN A 80 -12.37 25.36 -0.31
CA GLN A 80 -12.65 26.66 -0.93
C GLN A 80 -14.10 26.84 -1.36
N ALA A 81 -14.87 25.76 -1.56
CA ALA A 81 -16.28 25.85 -1.95
C ALA A 81 -17.23 26.24 -0.81
N GLN A 82 -16.82 26.07 0.45
CA GLN A 82 -17.68 26.28 1.62
C GLN A 82 -17.55 27.67 2.24
N ASN A 83 -16.57 28.48 1.81
CA ASN A 83 -16.30 29.82 2.36
C ASN A 83 -16.89 30.97 1.51
N ASN A 84 -17.65 30.66 0.46
CA ASN A 84 -18.24 31.64 -0.46
C ASN A 84 -19.79 31.63 -0.46
N VAL A 85 -20.40 31.18 0.65
CA VAL A 85 -21.85 31.33 0.90
C VAL A 85 -22.05 32.17 2.15
#